data_AF-A0A401K0K5-F1
#
_entry.id   AF-A0A401K0K5-F1
#
_cell.length_a   1.000
_cell.length_b   1.000
_cell.length_c   1.000
_cell.angle_alpha   90.00
_cell.angle_beta   90.00
_cell.angle_gamma   90.00
#
_symmetry.space_group_name_H-M   'P 1'
#
loop_
_entity.id
_entity.type
_entity.pdbx_description
1 polymer ?
#
loop_
_entity_poly.entity_id
_entity_poly.type
_entity_poly.pdbx_seq_one_letter_code
_entity_poly.pdbx_strand_id
1 'polypeptide(L)'
;MIDFETLKKYLGQRVEISPTTGRPRFADMHNDVMFYVDRFGGTNKTAELLGVSPDEVELWIDEHHVPQPYADRIHTLARAAVPCIQEPWTVVIEREFIWPAVRDPEIQARLNLPPLAEDGITRLDAGRS
;
A
#
# COMPACT_ATOMS: atom_id res chain seq x y z
N MET A 1 13.70 1.94 -19.61
CA MET A 1 13.85 2.45 -18.22
C MET A 1 12.60 3.27 -17.93
N ILE A 2 11.93 3.06 -16.80
CA ILE A 2 10.68 3.74 -16.46
C ILE A 2 10.97 4.84 -15.46
N ASP A 3 10.56 6.07 -15.78
CA ASP A 3 10.66 7.21 -14.88
C ASP A 3 9.39 7.40 -14.03
N PHE A 4 9.49 8.22 -12.98
CA PHE A 4 8.41 8.50 -12.03
C PHE A 4 7.16 9.09 -12.70
N GLU A 5 7.32 9.96 -13.70
CA GLU A 5 6.21 10.58 -14.42
C GLU A 5 5.46 9.57 -15.32
N THR A 6 6.18 8.63 -15.92
CA THR A 6 5.61 7.51 -16.66
C THR A 6 4.81 6.61 -15.73
N LEU A 7 5.35 6.26 -14.56
CA LEU A 7 4.66 5.45 -13.57
C LEU A 7 3.39 6.13 -13.05
N LYS A 8 3.48 7.43 -12.73
CA LYS A 8 2.37 8.27 -12.28
C LYS A 8 1.27 8.39 -13.33
N LYS A 9 1.59 8.40 -14.62
CA LYS A 9 0.58 8.39 -15.69
C LYS A 9 -0.23 7.09 -15.74
N TYR A 10 0.40 5.94 -15.45
CA TYR A 10 -0.26 4.63 -15.41
C TYR A 10 -0.99 4.36 -14.09
N LEU A 11 -0.46 4.88 -12.99
CA LEU A 11 -1.07 4.77 -11.65
C LEU A 11 -2.01 5.94 -11.31
N GLY A 12 -2.13 6.96 -12.17
CA GLY A 12 -2.63 8.28 -11.80
C GLY A 12 -4.10 8.38 -11.43
N GLN A 13 -4.94 7.41 -11.80
CA GLN A 13 -6.31 7.30 -11.26
C GLN A 13 -6.38 6.48 -9.97
N ARG A 14 -5.31 5.74 -9.66
CA ARG A 14 -5.22 4.84 -8.52
C ARG A 14 -4.45 5.43 -7.35
N VAL A 15 -3.69 6.51 -7.53
CA VAL A 15 -2.80 7.07 -6.50
C VAL A 15 -3.14 8.54 -6.24
N GLU A 16 -3.22 8.91 -4.96
CA GLU A 16 -3.47 10.26 -4.46
C GLU A 16 -2.37 10.70 -3.49
N ILE A 17 -2.40 11.96 -3.06
CA ILE A 17 -1.56 12.45 -1.97
C ILE A 17 -2.38 12.38 -0.68
N SER A 18 -1.87 11.66 0.32
CA SER A 18 -2.44 11.59 1.65
C SER A 18 -2.64 13.01 2.20
N PRO A 19 -3.88 13.43 2.51
CA PRO A 19 -4.13 14.73 3.11
C PRO A 19 -3.57 14.81 4.53
N THR A 20 -3.29 13.67 5.16
CA THR A 20 -2.77 13.57 6.53
C THR A 20 -1.24 13.70 6.56
N THR A 21 -0.52 12.96 5.73
CA THR A 21 0.95 12.88 5.81
C THR A 21 1.70 13.52 4.64
N GLY A 22 0.99 13.91 3.58
CA GLY A 22 1.58 14.45 2.36
C GLY A 22 2.31 13.41 1.50
N ARG A 23 2.24 12.11 1.84
CA ARG A 23 2.87 11.03 1.08
C ARG A 23 1.94 10.52 -0.03
N PRO A 24 2.48 10.03 -1.17
CA PRO A 24 1.69 9.28 -2.14
C PRO A 24 1.06 8.03 -1.51
N ARG A 25 -0.19 7.72 -1.85
CA ARG A 25 -0.91 6.50 -1.42
C ARG A 25 -1.92 6.05 -2.51
N PHE A 26 -2.39 4.81 -2.51
CA PHE A 26 -3.54 4.46 -3.34
C PHE A 26 -4.79 5.24 -2.90
N ALA A 27 -5.60 5.63 -3.88
CA ALA A 27 -6.93 6.16 -3.68
C ALA A 27 -7.80 5.13 -2.94
N ASP A 28 -8.82 5.63 -2.24
CA ASP A 28 -9.77 4.87 -1.44
C ASP A 28 -10.25 3.54 -2.07
N MET A 29 -10.66 3.55 -3.34
CA MET A 29 -11.17 2.39 -4.06
C MET A 29 -10.13 1.27 -4.29
N HIS A 30 -8.87 1.54 -3.99
CA HIS A 30 -7.72 0.65 -4.16
C HIS A 30 -6.92 0.46 -2.86
N ASN A 31 -7.40 0.97 -1.73
CA ASN A 31 -6.76 0.86 -0.44
C ASN A 31 -7.65 0.06 0.53
N ASP A 32 -7.42 -1.24 0.61
CA ASP A 32 -8.16 -2.14 1.50
C ASP A 32 -8.04 -1.71 2.98
N VAL A 33 -6.87 -1.21 3.40
CA VAL A 33 -6.69 -0.71 4.78
C VAL A 33 -7.60 0.48 5.04
N MET A 34 -7.64 1.46 4.13
CA MET A 34 -8.55 2.60 4.21
C MET A 34 -10.02 2.17 4.23
N PHE A 35 -10.40 1.20 3.39
CA PHE A 35 -11.75 0.64 3.37
C PHE A 35 -12.18 0.09 4.74
N TYR A 36 -11.33 -0.67 5.42
CA TYR A 36 -11.67 -1.22 6.75
C TYR A 36 -11.64 -0.14 7.85
N VAL A 37 -10.70 0.82 7.77
CA VAL A 37 -10.67 1.96 8.71
C VAL A 37 -11.98 2.75 8.62
N ASP A 38 -12.45 3.06 7.41
CA ASP A 38 -13.72 3.76 7.19
C ASP A 38 -14.90 2.95 7.70
N ARG A 39 -14.91 1.62 7.46
CA ARG A 39 -15.94 0.71 7.98
C ARG A 39 -16.00 0.67 9.51
N PHE A 40 -14.87 0.88 10.18
CA PHE A 40 -14.81 0.98 11.64
C PHE A 40 -15.18 2.36 12.18
N GLY A 41 -15.47 3.34 11.31
CA GLY A 41 -15.85 4.70 11.70
C GLY A 41 -14.68 5.69 11.67
N GLY A 42 -13.65 5.40 10.90
CA GLY A 42 -12.48 6.25 10.70
C GLY A 42 -11.33 5.97 11.66
N THR A 43 -10.25 6.74 11.50
CA THR A 43 -8.95 6.56 12.16
C THR A 43 -9.05 6.49 13.68
N ASN A 44 -9.70 7.48 14.30
CA ASN A 44 -9.81 7.54 15.77
C ASN A 44 -10.56 6.32 16.34
N LYS A 45 -11.61 5.86 15.66
CA LYS A 45 -12.40 4.72 16.14
C LYS A 45 -11.66 3.40 15.94
N THR A 46 -10.94 3.27 14.83
CA THR A 46 -10.06 2.13 14.56
C THR A 46 -8.93 2.03 15.58
N ALA A 47 -8.30 3.16 15.89
CA ALA A 47 -7.25 3.26 16.90
C ALA A 47 -7.74 2.79 18.28
N GLU A 48 -8.92 3.24 18.70
CA GLU A 48 -9.58 2.79 19.94
C GLU A 48 -9.84 1.27 19.93
N LEU A 49 -10.42 0.73 18.85
CA LEU A 49 -10.74 -0.70 18.73
C LEU A 49 -9.49 -1.60 18.77
N LEU A 50 -8.40 -1.15 18.16
CA LEU A 50 -7.16 -1.91 18.04
C LEU A 50 -6.17 -1.62 19.18
N GLY A 51 -6.43 -0.60 20.00
CA GLY A 51 -5.55 -0.22 21.10
C GLY A 51 -4.20 0.32 20.62
N VAL A 52 -4.21 1.15 19.57
CA VAL A 52 -3.06 1.80 18.96
C VAL A 52 -3.28 3.31 18.86
N SER A 53 -2.27 4.07 18.46
CA SER A 53 -2.42 5.50 18.20
C SER A 53 -3.11 5.78 16.84
N PRO A 54 -3.81 6.92 16.69
CA PRO A 54 -4.32 7.36 15.38
C PRO A 54 -3.22 7.50 14.32
N ASP A 55 -2.04 7.97 14.71
CA ASP A 55 -0.90 8.12 13.81
C ASP A 55 -0.42 6.78 13.23
N GLU A 56 -0.46 5.70 14.02
CA GLU A 56 -0.17 4.35 13.53
C GLU A 56 -1.20 3.90 12.49
N VAL A 57 -2.48 4.21 12.69
CA VAL A 57 -3.53 3.87 11.72
C VAL A 57 -3.36 4.65 10.41
N GLU A 58 -3.04 5.94 10.48
CA GLU A 58 -2.74 6.74 9.29
C GLU A 58 -1.50 6.22 8.55
N LEU A 59 -0.47 5.81 9.29
CA LEU A 59 0.70 5.17 8.73
C LEU A 59 0.31 3.88 7.99
N TRP A 60 -0.55 3.04 8.56
CA TRP A 60 -1.05 1.83 7.90
C TRP A 60 -1.87 2.10 6.66
N ILE A 61 -2.64 3.19 6.63
CA ILE A 61 -3.38 3.62 5.43
C ILE A 61 -2.41 4.02 4.33
N ASP A 62 -1.42 4.87 4.66
CA ASP A 62 -0.42 5.31 3.71
C ASP A 62 0.43 4.14 3.22
N GLU A 63 0.80 3.24 4.12
CA GLU A 63 1.55 2.02 3.84
C GLU A 63 0.65 0.89 3.32
N HIS A 64 -0.67 1.04 3.23
CA HIS A 64 -1.58 -0.03 2.77
C HIS A 64 -1.32 -1.37 3.49
N HIS A 65 -0.94 -1.28 4.76
CA HIS A 65 -0.50 -2.41 5.55
C HIS A 65 -0.84 -2.27 7.01
N VAL A 66 -1.40 -3.34 7.53
CA VAL A 66 -1.58 -3.56 8.95
C VAL A 66 -0.69 -4.72 9.41
N PRO A 67 0.18 -4.54 10.41
CA PRO A 67 1.02 -5.61 10.93
C PRO A 67 0.21 -6.82 11.41
N GLN A 68 0.78 -8.03 11.31
CA GLN A 68 0.07 -9.30 11.54
C GLN A 68 -0.84 -9.33 12.79
N PRO A 69 -0.37 -8.95 13.99
CA PRO A 69 -1.21 -9.00 15.18
C PRO A 69 -2.49 -8.16 15.08
N TYR A 70 -2.43 -7.05 14.36
CA TYR A 70 -3.58 -6.15 14.17
C TYR A 70 -4.46 -6.61 13.00
N ALA A 71 -3.86 -7.16 11.94
CA ALA A 71 -4.63 -7.75 10.84
C ALA A 71 -5.48 -8.94 11.31
N ASP A 72 -4.96 -9.79 12.20
CA ASP A 72 -5.72 -10.88 12.82
C ASP A 72 -6.90 -10.36 13.66
N ARG A 73 -6.73 -9.22 14.34
CA ARG A 73 -7.81 -8.55 15.07
C ARG A 73 -8.84 -7.96 14.12
N ILE A 74 -8.42 -7.30 13.04
CA ILE A 74 -9.33 -6.77 12.01
C ILE A 74 -10.11 -7.91 11.35
N HIS A 75 -9.48 -9.03 11.04
CA HIS A 75 -10.15 -10.24 10.56
C HIS A 75 -11.24 -10.71 11.53
N THR A 76 -10.92 -10.77 12.81
CA THR A 76 -11.88 -11.16 13.85
C THR A 76 -13.07 -10.20 13.92
N LEU A 77 -12.83 -8.89 13.81
CA LEU A 77 -13.84 -7.84 13.95
C LEU A 77 -14.73 -7.65 12.72
N ALA A 78 -14.14 -7.70 11.52
CA ALA A 78 -14.81 -7.35 10.26
C ALA A 78 -14.97 -8.53 9.30
N ARG A 79 -14.45 -9.72 9.63
CA ARG A 79 -14.29 -10.86 8.70
C ARG A 79 -13.51 -10.49 7.43
N ALA A 80 -12.59 -9.55 7.57
CA ALA A 80 -11.68 -9.14 6.52
C ALA A 80 -10.80 -10.33 6.09
N ALA A 81 -10.46 -10.44 4.81
CA ALA A 81 -9.40 -11.35 4.40
C ALA A 81 -8.05 -10.76 4.86
N VAL A 82 -7.36 -11.46 5.78
CA VAL A 82 -6.05 -11.05 6.32
C VAL A 82 -5.05 -10.69 5.21
N PRO A 83 -4.91 -11.47 4.12
CA PRO A 83 -3.98 -11.13 3.02
C PRO A 83 -4.28 -9.77 2.35
N CYS A 84 -5.53 -9.29 2.38
CA CYS A 84 -5.90 -8.03 1.75
C CYS A 84 -5.49 -6.79 2.57
N ILE A 85 -5.26 -6.94 3.87
CA ILE A 85 -4.94 -5.82 4.78
C ILE A 85 -3.50 -5.85 5.30
N GLN A 86 -2.75 -6.88 4.98
CA GLN A 86 -1.39 -7.11 5.45
C GLN A 86 -0.28 -6.68 4.50
N GLU A 87 -0.59 -6.08 3.37
CA GLU A 87 0.36 -6.14 2.27
C GLU A 87 0.88 -4.76 1.81
N PRO A 88 2.00 -4.25 2.38
CA PRO A 88 2.82 -3.23 1.77
C PRO A 88 4.01 -3.88 1.08
N TRP A 89 3.94 -4.13 -0.22
CA TRP A 89 5.16 -4.52 -0.92
C TRP A 89 5.70 -3.29 -1.62
N THR A 90 7.02 -3.11 -1.66
CA THR A 90 7.66 -1.92 -2.24
C THR A 90 8.51 -2.37 -3.41
N VAL A 91 8.38 -1.70 -4.56
CA VAL A 91 9.34 -1.90 -5.65
C VAL A 91 10.47 -0.90 -5.45
N VAL A 92 11.72 -1.33 -5.45
CA VAL A 92 12.88 -0.43 -5.33
C VAL A 92 13.57 -0.36 -6.68
N ILE A 93 13.66 0.83 -7.28
CA ILE A 93 14.47 1.09 -8.48
C ILE A 93 15.69 1.91 -8.04
N GLU A 94 16.89 1.34 -8.16
CA GLU A 94 18.13 1.95 -7.65
C GLU A 94 18.06 2.31 -6.15
N ARG A 95 17.90 3.60 -5.82
CA ARG A 95 17.75 4.15 -4.46
C ARG A 95 16.33 4.65 -4.17
N GLU A 96 15.46 4.64 -5.16
CA GLU A 96 14.12 5.17 -5.08
C GLU A 96 13.13 4.06 -4.71
N PHE A 97 12.31 4.32 -3.69
CA PHE A 97 11.23 3.44 -3.28
C PHE A 97 9.98 3.80 -4.08
N ILE A 98 9.52 2.89 -4.93
CA ILE A 98 8.25 3.02 -5.62
C ILE A 98 7.16 2.56 -4.68
N TRP A 99 6.41 3.56 -4.25
CA TRP A 99 5.25 3.42 -3.41
C TRP A 99 4.02 4.00 -4.11
N PRO A 100 2.89 3.27 -4.17
CA PRO A 100 2.66 1.90 -3.68
C PRO A 100 3.09 0.80 -4.68
N ALA A 101 3.19 -0.46 -4.25
CA ALA A 101 3.55 -1.59 -5.12
C ALA A 101 2.61 -1.74 -6.33
N VAL A 102 3.19 -1.90 -7.51
CA VAL A 102 2.45 -2.28 -8.72
C VAL A 102 2.26 -3.81 -8.73
N ARG A 103 1.03 -4.28 -8.47
CA ARG A 103 0.66 -5.72 -8.43
C ARG A 103 -0.13 -6.22 -9.62
N ASP A 104 -0.73 -5.30 -10.36
CA ASP A 104 -1.56 -5.61 -11.51
C ASP A 104 -0.69 -6.31 -12.58
N PRO A 105 -0.93 -7.60 -12.89
CA PRO A 105 -0.07 -8.35 -13.80
C PRO A 105 0.00 -7.73 -15.20
N GLU A 106 -1.05 -7.02 -15.63
CA GLU A 106 -1.07 -6.31 -16.90
C GLU A 106 -0.15 -5.09 -16.84
N ILE A 107 -0.19 -4.33 -15.75
CA ILE A 107 0.70 -3.17 -15.54
C ILE A 107 2.14 -3.66 -15.36
N GLN A 108 2.38 -4.72 -14.58
CA GLN A 108 3.71 -5.32 -14.42
C GLN A 108 4.28 -5.78 -15.77
N ALA A 109 3.50 -6.50 -16.57
CA ALA A 109 3.93 -6.93 -17.90
C ALA A 109 4.20 -5.74 -18.84
N ARG A 110 3.33 -4.73 -18.85
CA ARG A 110 3.51 -3.51 -19.66
C ARG A 110 4.74 -2.70 -19.26
N LEU A 111 5.03 -2.67 -17.97
CA LEU A 111 6.17 -1.95 -17.39
C LEU A 111 7.42 -2.83 -17.29
N ASN A 112 7.37 -4.08 -17.74
CA ASN A 112 8.45 -5.05 -17.58
C ASN A 112 8.96 -5.12 -16.12
N LEU A 113 8.03 -4.99 -15.17
CA LEU A 113 8.32 -5.13 -13.74
C LEU A 113 8.25 -6.62 -13.41
N PRO A 114 9.23 -7.15 -12.65
CA PRO A 114 9.15 -8.49 -12.09
C PRO A 114 7.95 -8.60 -11.13
N PRO A 115 7.46 -9.82 -10.90
CA PRO A 115 6.57 -10.10 -9.79
C PRO A 115 7.16 -9.59 -8.47
N LEU A 116 6.30 -9.25 -7.53
CA LEU A 116 6.75 -8.90 -6.19
C LEU A 116 7.33 -10.13 -5.50
N ALA A 117 8.50 -9.97 -4.89
CA ALA A 117 9.13 -11.01 -4.10
C ALA A 117 8.33 -11.27 -2.83
N GLU A 118 8.37 -12.53 -2.35
CA GLU A 118 7.65 -12.95 -1.14
C GLU A 118 8.13 -12.23 0.13
N ASP A 119 9.33 -11.65 0.11
CA ASP A 119 9.87 -10.82 1.19
C ASP A 119 9.33 -9.38 1.17
N GLY A 120 8.43 -9.06 0.24
CA GLY A 120 7.78 -7.77 0.10
C GLY A 120 8.64 -6.68 -0.55
N ILE A 121 9.85 -7.01 -1.02
CA ILE A 121 10.74 -6.03 -1.67
C ILE A 121 11.30 -6.62 -2.96
N THR A 122 10.81 -6.13 -4.10
CA THR A 122 11.48 -6.42 -5.37
C THR A 122 12.46 -5.32 -5.72
N ARG A 123 13.74 -5.67 -5.77
CA ARG A 123 14.81 -4.78 -6.23
C ARG A 123 14.98 -4.91 -7.74
N LEU A 124 14.96 -3.78 -8.41
CA LEU A 124 15.26 -3.64 -9.82
C LEU A 124 16.61 -2.95 -9.98
N ASP A 125 17.59 -3.69 -10.49
CA ASP A 125 18.84 -3.08 -10.95
C ASP A 125 18.53 -2.22 -12.17
N ALA A 126 18.90 -0.93 -12.14
CA ALA A 126 18.94 -0.14 -13.35
C ALA A 126 19.97 -0.77 -14.28
N GLY A 127 19.50 -1.34 -15.39
CA GLY A 127 20.36 -1.96 -16.38
C GLY A 127 21.49 -1.00 -16.74
N ARG A 128 22.73 -1.37 -16.41
CA ARG A 128 23.91 -0.69 -16.94
C ARG A 128 23.90 -0.89 -18.45
N SER A 129 23.60 0.18 -19.18
CA SER A 129 23.95 0.32 -20.59
C SER A 129 25.45 0.24 -20.78
#